data_AF-A0AA35PWC5-F1
#
_entry.id   AF-A0AA35PWC5-F1
#
_cell.length_a   1.000
_cell.length_b   1.000
_cell.length_c   1.000
_cell.angle_alpha   90.00
_cell.angle_beta   90.00
_cell.angle_gamma   90.00
#
_symmetry.space_group_name_H-M   'P 1'
#
loop_
_entity.id
_entity.type
_entity.pdbx_description
1 polymer ?
#
loop_
_entity_poly.entity_id
_entity_poly.type
_entity_poly.pdbx_seq_one_letter_code
_entity_poly.pdbx_strand_id
1 'polypeptide(L)'
;MHFTKTIISFLAITGFAAAQLEDQHSDLVAREAAREEYLEARDEYLAARENYILAKRKAPAPTKGIMVCAIRGQGVCGYCATNAKIGSTCPCH
;
A
#
# COMPACT_ATOMS: atom_id res chain seq x y z
N MET A 1 0.44 62.80 16.63
CA MET A 1 0.90 61.85 15.57
C MET A 1 1.29 60.46 16.12
N HIS A 2 0.66 59.97 17.21
CA HIS A 2 1.02 58.66 17.81
C HIS A 2 0.08 57.50 17.40
N PHE A 3 -1.12 57.80 16.92
CA PHE A 3 -2.17 56.81 16.66
C PHE A 3 -1.97 55.99 15.37
N THR A 4 -1.32 56.58 14.36
CA THR A 4 -1.04 55.88 13.09
C THR A 4 0.08 54.85 13.21
N LYS A 5 1.05 55.07 14.11
CA LYS A 5 2.15 54.13 14.35
C LYS A 5 1.66 52.81 14.98
N THR A 6 0.69 52.88 15.88
CA THR A 6 0.10 51.68 16.51
C THR A 6 -0.70 50.84 15.52
N ILE A 7 -1.46 51.47 14.62
CA ILE A 7 -2.25 50.75 13.60
C ILE A 7 -1.33 49.96 12.66
N ILE A 8 -0.23 50.57 12.21
CA ILE A 8 0.74 49.91 11.32
C ILE A 8 1.44 48.73 12.03
N SER A 9 1.77 48.88 13.32
CA SER A 9 2.34 47.78 14.10
C SER A 9 1.36 46.60 14.28
N PHE A 10 0.09 46.87 14.54
CA PHE A 10 -0.92 45.80 14.65
C PHE A 10 -1.10 45.07 13.32
N LEU A 11 -1.17 45.80 12.20
CA LEU A 11 -1.32 45.20 10.87
C LEU A 11 -0.13 44.29 10.52
N ALA A 12 1.10 44.71 10.88
CA ALA A 12 2.31 43.93 10.65
C ALA A 12 2.33 42.62 11.45
N ILE A 13 1.90 42.66 12.72
CA ILE A 13 1.83 41.46 13.57
C ILE A 13 0.78 40.48 13.04
N THR A 14 -0.39 40.97 12.61
CA THR A 14 -1.44 40.12 12.04
C THR A 14 -1.04 39.48 10.71
N GLY A 15 -0.30 40.22 9.86
CA GLY A 15 0.20 39.68 8.59
C GLY A 15 1.22 38.55 8.79
N PHE A 16 2.11 38.69 9.78
CA PHE A 16 3.10 37.66 10.09
C PHE A 16 2.48 36.39 10.69
N ALA A 17 1.45 36.55 11.53
CA ALA A 17 0.71 35.42 12.09
C ALA A 17 -0.08 34.64 11.02
N ALA A 18 -0.66 35.33 10.04
CA ALA A 18 -1.37 34.69 8.93
C ALA A 18 -0.43 33.88 8.03
N ALA A 19 0.75 34.43 7.70
CA ALA A 19 1.74 33.74 6.86
C ALA A 19 2.29 32.46 7.51
N GLN A 20 2.52 32.46 8.83
CA GLN A 20 2.96 31.25 9.54
C GLN A 20 1.88 30.15 9.59
N LEU A 21 0.61 30.55 9.59
CA LEU A 21 -0.52 29.63 9.62
C LEU A 21 -0.72 28.93 8.27
N GLU A 22 -0.55 29.65 7.16
CA GLU A 22 -0.58 29.07 5.81
C GLU A 22 0.54 28.06 5.58
N ASP A 23 1.76 28.39 6.04
CA ASP A 23 2.92 27.49 5.91
C ASP A 23 2.71 26.17 6.70
N GLN A 24 2.23 26.26 7.94
CA GLN A 24 1.90 25.08 8.74
C GLN A 24 0.76 24.25 8.14
N HIS A 25 -0.24 24.89 7.55
CA HIS A 25 -1.36 24.16 6.97
C HIS A 25 -0.94 23.44 5.69
N SER A 26 -0.08 24.06 4.87
CA SER A 26 0.47 23.44 3.66
C SER A 26 1.34 22.22 3.97
N ASP A 27 2.17 22.29 5.02
CA ASP A 27 3.02 21.18 5.46
C ASP A 27 2.18 20.02 6.03
N LEU A 28 1.12 20.32 6.78
CA LEU A 28 0.18 19.31 7.27
C LEU A 28 -0.52 18.58 6.11
N VAL A 29 -1.02 19.30 5.12
CA VAL A 29 -1.68 18.70 3.95
C VAL A 29 -0.72 17.84 3.14
N ALA A 30 0.51 18.31 2.89
CA ALA A 30 1.52 17.53 2.20
C ALA A 30 1.89 16.23 2.96
N ARG A 31 1.95 16.32 4.29
CA ARG A 31 2.29 15.19 5.16
C ARG A 31 1.14 14.18 5.28
N GLU A 32 -0.11 14.64 5.24
CA GLU A 32 -1.29 13.78 5.18
C GLU A 32 -1.36 13.05 3.84
N ALA A 33 -1.16 13.74 2.72
CA ALA A 33 -1.12 13.13 1.39
C ALA A 33 -0.01 12.06 1.28
N ALA A 34 1.21 12.37 1.73
CA ALA A 34 2.32 11.41 1.74
C ALA A 34 2.05 10.20 2.65
N ARG A 35 1.27 10.38 3.72
CA ARG A 35 0.88 9.29 4.61
C ARG A 35 -0.16 8.38 3.96
N GLU A 36 -1.13 8.95 3.26
CA GLU A 36 -2.13 8.18 2.51
C GLU A 36 -1.47 7.37 1.40
N GLU A 37 -0.62 7.98 0.58
CA GLU A 37 0.16 7.29 -0.47
C GLU A 37 0.99 6.13 0.11
N TYR A 38 1.62 6.33 1.26
CA TYR A 38 2.38 5.28 1.93
C TYR A 38 1.49 4.12 2.39
N LEU A 39 0.30 4.41 2.94
CA LEU A 39 -0.63 3.37 3.40
C LEU A 39 -1.15 2.54 2.22
N GLU A 40 -1.51 3.19 1.12
CA GLU A 40 -1.94 2.52 -0.11
C GLU A 40 -0.85 1.61 -0.66
N ALA A 41 0.38 2.13 -0.82
CA ALA A 41 1.51 1.33 -1.29
C ALA A 41 1.84 0.16 -0.36
N ARG A 42 1.69 0.35 0.96
CA ARG A 42 1.90 -0.71 1.95
C ARG A 42 0.85 -1.82 1.80
N ASP A 43 -0.41 -1.44 1.62
CA ASP A 43 -1.50 -2.40 1.50
C ASP A 43 -1.41 -3.18 0.18
N GLU A 44 -1.01 -2.53 -0.92
CA GLU A 44 -0.68 -3.21 -2.17
C GLU A 44 0.47 -4.21 -2.01
N TYR A 45 1.53 -3.83 -1.31
CA TYR A 45 2.65 -4.73 -1.02
C TYR A 45 2.22 -5.93 -0.17
N LEU A 46 1.38 -5.71 0.85
CA LEU A 46 0.86 -6.79 1.69
C LEU A 46 -0.01 -7.76 0.87
N ALA A 47 -0.91 -7.24 0.03
CA ALA A 47 -1.73 -8.05 -0.87
C ALA A 47 -0.87 -8.87 -1.85
N ALA A 48 0.15 -8.25 -2.45
CA ALA A 48 1.08 -8.94 -3.35
C ALA A 48 1.87 -10.03 -2.61
N ARG A 49 2.34 -9.75 -1.40
CA ARG A 49 3.07 -10.70 -0.55
C ARG A 49 2.20 -11.88 -0.14
N GLU A 50 0.94 -11.64 0.24
CA GLU A 50 0.00 -12.70 0.57
C GLU A 50 -0.29 -13.59 -0.64
N ASN A 51 -0.52 -12.99 -1.81
CA ASN A 51 -0.68 -13.72 -3.07
C ASN A 51 0.53 -14.59 -3.39
N TYR A 52 1.75 -14.08 -3.19
CA TYR A 52 2.98 -14.86 -3.37
C TYR A 52 3.09 -16.04 -2.40
N ILE A 53 2.69 -15.85 -1.14
CA ILE A 53 2.68 -16.92 -0.13
C ILE A 53 1.64 -17.98 -0.48
N LEU A 54 0.44 -17.57 -0.90
CA LEU A 54 -0.62 -18.49 -1.33
C LEU A 54 -0.23 -19.26 -2.60
N ALA A 55 0.40 -18.58 -3.56
CA ALA A 55 0.99 -19.19 -4.74
C ALA A 55 2.03 -20.26 -4.37
N LYS A 56 2.91 -19.97 -3.40
CA LYS A 56 3.90 -20.95 -2.90
C LYS A 56 3.29 -22.13 -2.16
N ARG A 57 2.12 -21.96 -1.54
CA ARG A 57 1.39 -23.06 -0.89
C ARG A 57 0.70 -24.00 -1.89
N LYS A 58 0.50 -23.55 -3.13
CA LYS A 58 -0.14 -24.27 -4.23
C LYS A 58 0.92 -24.70 -5.24
N ALA A 59 1.63 -25.78 -4.92
CA ALA A 59 2.64 -26.32 -5.82
C ALA A 59 2.05 -27.51 -6.61
N PRO A 60 2.32 -27.59 -7.92
CA PRO A 60 1.99 -28.76 -8.71
C PRO A 60 2.87 -29.93 -8.24
N ALA A 61 2.22 -31.02 -7.86
CA ALA A 61 2.84 -32.26 -7.42
C ALA A 61 2.47 -33.37 -8.41
N PRO A 62 3.45 -34.17 -8.88
CA PRO A 62 3.15 -35.29 -9.75
C PRO A 62 2.42 -36.39 -8.96
N THR A 63 1.24 -36.82 -9.41
CA THR A 63 0.53 -37.98 -8.86
C THR A 63 0.13 -38.90 -10.00
N LYS A 64 0.70 -40.12 -10.04
CA LYS A 64 0.40 -41.16 -11.04
C LYS A 64 0.54 -40.69 -12.51
N GLY A 65 1.55 -39.86 -12.81
CA GLY A 65 1.82 -39.37 -14.17
C GLY A 65 1.00 -38.15 -14.60
N ILE A 66 0.13 -37.62 -13.72
CA ILE A 66 -0.64 -36.40 -13.96
C ILE A 66 -0.18 -35.33 -12.96
N MET A 67 0.00 -34.10 -13.43
CA MET A 67 0.30 -32.95 -12.57
C MET A 67 -0.99 -32.52 -11.87
N VAL A 68 -1.04 -32.75 -10.55
CA VAL A 68 -2.16 -32.34 -9.71
C VAL A 68 -1.71 -31.27 -8.76
N CYS A 69 -2.64 -30.40 -8.41
CA CYS A 69 -2.32 -29.24 -7.63
C CYS A 69 -2.72 -29.45 -6.19
N ALA A 70 -1.67 -29.54 -5.36
CA ALA A 70 -1.77 -29.94 -3.98
C ALA A 70 -1.65 -28.71 -3.08
N ILE A 71 -2.54 -28.63 -2.11
CA ILE A 71 -2.48 -27.66 -1.03
C ILE A 71 -1.84 -28.38 0.16
N ARG A 72 -0.74 -27.81 0.67
CA ARG A 72 0.00 -28.37 1.80
C ARG A 72 -0.93 -28.51 3.02
N GLY A 73 -1.30 -29.74 3.37
CA GLY A 73 -2.15 -30.08 4.51
C GLY A 73 -3.66 -30.28 4.21
N GLN A 74 -4.14 -30.00 2.99
CA GLN A 74 -5.55 -30.14 2.62
C GLN A 74 -5.81 -31.12 1.46
N GLY A 75 -4.76 -31.68 0.86
CA GLY A 75 -4.88 -32.65 -0.23
C GLY A 75 -4.82 -32.01 -1.62
N VAL A 76 -5.40 -32.68 -2.61
CA VAL A 76 -5.39 -32.25 -4.02
C VAL A 76 -6.62 -31.38 -4.28
N CYS A 77 -6.41 -30.15 -4.77
CA CYS A 77 -7.50 -29.23 -5.10
C CYS A 77 -7.99 -29.38 -6.55
N GLY A 78 -7.19 -29.93 -7.46
CA GLY A 78 -7.53 -30.02 -8.88
C GLY A 78 -6.38 -30.47 -9.77
N TYR A 79 -6.62 -30.53 -11.08
CA TYR A 79 -5.60 -30.85 -12.08
C TYR A 79 -4.90 -29.58 -12.56
N CYS A 80 -3.58 -29.62 -12.68
CA CYS A 80 -2.82 -28.51 -13.24
C CYS A 80 -2.86 -28.58 -14.79
N ALA A 81 -2.50 -27.49 -15.47
CA ALA A 81 -2.35 -27.52 -16.93
C ALA A 81 -1.37 -28.62 -17.36
N THR A 82 -1.62 -29.26 -18.50
CA THR A 82 -0.85 -30.41 -19.02
C THR A 82 0.65 -30.17 -19.16
N ASN A 83 1.07 -28.90 -19.27
CA ASN A 83 2.48 -28.49 -19.37
C ASN A 83 3.00 -27.72 -18.14
N ALA A 84 2.31 -27.79 -17.00
CA ALA A 84 2.73 -27.10 -15.77
C ALA A 84 4.05 -27.70 -15.24
N LYS A 85 5.04 -26.83 -15.01
CA LYS A 85 6.35 -27.23 -14.44
C LYS A 85 6.26 -27.33 -12.92
N ILE A 86 7.07 -28.19 -12.31
CA ILE A 86 7.22 -28.24 -10.85
C ILE A 86 7.62 -26.84 -10.35
N GLY A 87 6.76 -26.24 -9.51
CA GLY A 87 6.94 -24.88 -9.00
C GLY A 87 6.16 -23.76 -9.72
N SER A 88 5.42 -24.05 -10.81
CA SER A 88 4.50 -23.07 -11.40
C SER A 88 3.26 -22.87 -10.52
N THR A 89 2.72 -21.66 -10.45
CA THR A 89 1.45 -21.41 -9.77
C THR A 89 0.31 -22.15 -10.46
N CYS A 90 -0.56 -22.80 -9.70
CA CYS A 90 -1.77 -23.37 -10.26
C CYS A 90 -3.04 -22.78 -9.64
N PRO A 91 -4.06 -22.50 -10.47
CA PRO A 91 -5.39 -22.20 -9.97
C PRO A 91 -5.98 -23.46 -9.33
N CYS A 92 -6.26 -23.37 -8.03
CA CYS A 92 -7.29 -24.16 -7.38
C CYS A 92 -8.56 -23.31 -7.44
N HIS A 93 -9.53 -23.73 -8.24
CA HIS A 93 -10.89 -23.19 -8.17
C HIS A 93 -11.76 -24.11 -7.32
#